data_AF-A0A1Y4Q1F8-F1
#
_entry.id   AF-A0A1Y4Q1F8-F1
#
_cell.length_a   1.000
_cell.length_b   1.000
_cell.length_c   1.000
_cell.angle_alpha   90.00
_cell.angle_beta   90.00
_cell.angle_gamma   90.00
#
_symmetry.space_group_name_H-M   'P 1'
#
loop_
_entity.id
_entity.type
_entity.pdbx_description
1 polymer ?
#
loop_
_entity_poly.entity_id
_entity_poly.type
_entity_poly.pdbx_seq_one_letter_code
_entity_poly.pdbx_strand_id
1 'polypeptide(L)'
;MEDLKKKMSADMNDKEIVFSKSIKAGKRIYYLDVKKNRKDEMFLAITESKKVITGEGDDSQVSFEKHKIFLYREDFQKFMAGLEEAVNFIECSDANEYIARLNTEADEESEQKAIEEARENKLESEIKIDIDF
;
A
#
# COMPACT_ATOMS: atom_id res chain seq x y z
N MET A 1 -10.84 -37.43 13.03
CA MET A 1 -10.89 -36.98 14.45
C MET A 1 -10.25 -35.61 14.67
N GLU A 2 -9.48 -35.08 13.70
CA GLU A 2 -8.83 -33.76 13.80
C GLU A 2 -9.77 -32.57 13.53
N ASP A 3 -10.76 -32.73 12.65
CA ASP A 3 -11.70 -31.64 12.28
C ASP A 3 -12.60 -31.17 13.43
N LEU A 4 -12.94 -32.08 14.35
CA LEU A 4 -13.74 -31.76 15.54
C LEU A 4 -12.95 -30.94 16.56
N LYS A 5 -11.64 -31.17 16.70
CA LYS A 5 -10.77 -30.37 17.57
C LYS A 5 -10.55 -28.96 17.02
N LYS A 6 -10.49 -28.81 15.69
CA LYS A 6 -10.28 -27.51 15.03
C LYS A 6 -11.52 -26.61 15.10
N LYS A 7 -12.73 -27.18 15.11
CA LYS A 7 -13.98 -26.42 15.26
C LYS A 7 -14.15 -25.87 16.69
N MET A 8 -13.86 -26.67 17.72
CA MET A 8 -13.98 -26.23 19.12
C MET A 8 -12.98 -25.14 19.54
N SER A 9 -11.78 -25.10 18.96
CA SER A 9 -10.77 -24.06 19.29
C SER A 9 -11.06 -22.71 18.63
N ALA A 10 -11.78 -22.70 17.50
CA ALA A 10 -12.27 -21.47 16.88
C ALA A 10 -13.42 -20.86 17.69
N ASP A 11 -14.40 -21.67 18.10
CA ASP A 11 -15.56 -21.22 18.88
C ASP A 11 -15.20 -20.69 20.28
N MET A 12 -14.14 -21.21 20.92
CA MET A 12 -13.63 -20.65 22.18
C MET A 12 -12.93 -19.30 22.00
N ASN A 13 -12.26 -19.10 20.86
CA ASN A 13 -11.55 -17.84 20.55
C ASN A 13 -12.48 -16.69 20.21
N ASP A 14 -13.70 -16.97 19.75
CA ASP A 14 -14.71 -15.96 19.41
C ASP A 14 -15.50 -15.49 20.64
N LYS A 15 -15.61 -16.33 21.69
CA LYS A 15 -16.31 -15.98 22.95
C LYS A 15 -15.61 -14.90 23.78
N GLU A 16 -14.34 -14.61 23.52
CA GLU A 16 -13.54 -13.59 24.22
C GLU A 16 -13.36 -12.29 23.41
N ILE A 17 -13.98 -12.17 22.22
CA ILE A 17 -13.92 -10.94 21.40
C ILE A 17 -14.86 -9.89 22.00
N VAL A 18 -14.27 -8.78 22.47
CA VAL A 18 -14.98 -7.62 23.02
C VAL A 18 -15.38 -6.65 21.91
N PHE A 19 -14.55 -6.52 20.89
CA PHE A 19 -14.79 -5.67 19.73
C PHE A 19 -14.16 -6.29 18.49
N SER A 20 -14.80 -6.16 17.34
CA SER A 20 -14.25 -6.60 16.07
C SER A 20 -14.56 -5.57 14.98
N LYS A 21 -13.55 -5.25 14.17
CA LYS A 21 -13.69 -4.44 12.97
C LYS A 21 -13.08 -5.20 11.79
N SER A 22 -13.84 -5.34 10.72
CA SER A 22 -13.35 -5.87 9.45
C SER A 22 -13.17 -4.77 8.41
N ILE A 23 -12.09 -4.86 7.64
CA ILE A 23 -11.71 -3.93 6.57
C ILE A 23 -11.46 -4.75 5.32
N LYS A 24 -12.29 -4.57 4.29
CA LYS A 24 -12.14 -5.25 3.00
C LYS A 24 -11.26 -4.40 2.07
N ALA A 25 -10.23 -5.01 1.49
CA ALA A 25 -9.28 -4.36 0.60
C ALA A 25 -8.97 -5.30 -0.59
N GLY A 26 -9.88 -5.33 -1.58
CA GLY A 26 -9.74 -6.17 -2.77
C GLY A 26 -9.67 -7.67 -2.43
N LYS A 27 -8.53 -8.31 -2.71
CA LYS A 27 -8.29 -9.74 -2.42
C LYS A 27 -7.95 -10.02 -0.94
N ARG A 28 -7.77 -8.97 -0.12
CA ARG A 28 -7.41 -9.08 1.30
C ARG A 28 -8.55 -8.58 2.19
N ILE A 29 -8.67 -9.18 3.36
CA ILE A 29 -9.54 -8.70 4.44
C ILE A 29 -8.69 -8.61 5.70
N TYR A 30 -8.72 -7.45 6.36
CA TYR A 30 -8.08 -7.25 7.65
C TYR A 30 -9.14 -7.31 8.75
N TYR A 31 -8.84 -8.04 9.82
CA TYR A 31 -9.66 -8.14 11.03
C TYR A 31 -8.88 -7.53 12.19
N LEU A 32 -9.50 -6.58 12.88
CA LEU A 32 -8.99 -5.93 14.08
C LEU A 32 -9.89 -6.35 15.24
N ASP A 33 -9.46 -7.37 16.00
CA ASP A 33 -10.23 -7.93 17.09
C ASP A 33 -9.62 -7.54 18.44
N VAL A 34 -10.38 -6.88 19.30
CA VAL A 34 -10.01 -6.67 20.71
C VAL A 34 -10.50 -7.88 21.49
N LYS A 35 -9.58 -8.59 22.13
CA LYS A 35 -9.85 -9.78 22.94
C LYS A 35 -9.47 -9.54 24.38
N LYS A 36 -10.14 -10.23 25.31
CA LYS A 36 -9.75 -10.30 26.72
C LYS A 36 -9.09 -11.64 27.02
N ASN A 37 -8.01 -11.61 27.78
CA ASN A 37 -7.45 -12.83 28.35
C ASN A 37 -8.21 -13.24 29.63
N ARG A 38 -7.83 -14.37 30.23
CA ARG A 38 -8.40 -14.86 31.50
C ARG A 38 -8.20 -13.93 32.70
N LYS A 39 -7.31 -12.93 32.59
CA LYS A 39 -7.04 -11.92 33.63
C LYS A 39 -7.77 -10.59 33.36
N ASP A 40 -8.75 -10.58 32.46
CA ASP A 40 -9.48 -9.39 32.01
C ASP A 40 -8.61 -8.32 31.31
N GLU A 41 -7.37 -8.65 30.94
CA GLU A 41 -6.50 -7.75 30.18
C GLU A 41 -6.86 -7.82 28.69
N MET A 42 -6.99 -6.64 28.08
CA MET A 42 -7.33 -6.51 26.66
C MET A 42 -6.08 -6.48 25.79
N PHE A 43 -6.13 -7.18 24.66
CA PHE A 43 -5.10 -7.17 23.62
C PHE A 43 -5.75 -7.14 22.23
N LEU A 44 -5.01 -6.67 21.24
CA LEU A 44 -5.45 -6.58 19.85
C LEU A 44 -4.92 -7.77 19.06
N ALA A 45 -5.80 -8.47 18.34
CA ALA A 45 -5.43 -9.46 17.35
C ALA A 45 -5.70 -8.89 15.95
N ILE A 46 -4.64 -8.64 15.20
CA ILE A 46 -4.71 -8.17 13.81
C ILE A 46 -4.52 -9.38 12.90
N THR A 47 -5.51 -9.67 12.06
CA THR A 47 -5.43 -10.78 11.11
C THR A 47 -5.63 -10.27 9.68
N GLU A 48 -4.64 -10.48 8.82
CA GLU A 48 -4.83 -10.40 7.37
C GLU A 48 -5.31 -11.76 6.86
N SER A 49 -6.34 -11.78 6.03
CA SER A 49 -6.79 -12.94 5.26
C SER A 49 -6.75 -12.62 3.77
N LYS A 50 -5.82 -13.23 3.05
CA LYS A 50 -5.60 -13.06 1.61
C LYS A 50 -6.21 -14.22 0.84
N LYS A 51 -7.09 -13.92 -0.11
CA LYS A 51 -7.63 -14.91 -1.04
C LYS A 51 -6.56 -15.28 -2.07
N VAL A 52 -6.18 -16.56 -2.10
CA VAL A 52 -5.27 -17.15 -3.08
C VAL A 52 -6.07 -18.06 -3.99
N ILE A 53 -5.86 -17.91 -5.30
CA ILE A 53 -6.48 -18.78 -6.32
C ILE A 53 -5.31 -19.52 -6.97
N THR A 54 -5.33 -20.84 -6.88
CA THR A 54 -4.30 -21.74 -7.41
C THR A 54 -4.92 -22.64 -8.46
N GLY A 55 -4.25 -22.81 -9.60
CA GLY A 55 -4.75 -23.53 -10.77
C GLY A 55 -5.20 -22.60 -11.90
N GLU A 56 -5.18 -23.10 -13.13
CA GLU A 56 -5.64 -22.40 -14.34
C GLU A 56 -6.88 -23.12 -14.90
N GLY A 57 -7.90 -22.37 -15.32
CA GLY A 57 -9.14 -22.93 -15.90
C GLY A 57 -10.14 -23.46 -14.88
N ASP A 58 -10.84 -24.55 -15.23
CA ASP A 58 -11.94 -25.13 -14.45
C ASP A 58 -11.52 -25.77 -13.11
N ASP A 59 -10.22 -26.05 -12.92
CA ASP A 59 -9.67 -26.64 -11.69
C ASP A 59 -9.17 -25.59 -10.67
N SER A 60 -9.65 -24.35 -10.78
CA SER A 60 -9.25 -23.28 -9.85
C SER A 60 -9.65 -23.58 -8.40
N GLN A 61 -8.65 -23.71 -7.52
CA GLN A 61 -8.86 -23.86 -6.08
C GLN A 61 -8.72 -22.52 -5.37
N VAL A 62 -9.75 -22.17 -4.58
CA VAL A 62 -9.73 -20.99 -3.71
C VAL A 62 -9.23 -21.38 -2.33
N SER A 63 -8.12 -20.79 -1.91
CA SER A 63 -7.58 -20.90 -0.55
C SER A 63 -7.46 -19.51 0.11
N PHE A 64 -7.31 -19.49 1.43
CA PHE A 64 -7.15 -18.27 2.20
C PHE A 64 -5.88 -18.35 3.06
N GLU A 65 -4.91 -17.51 2.75
CA GLU A 65 -3.69 -17.35 3.53
C GLU A 65 -3.95 -16.36 4.65
N LYS A 66 -3.60 -16.72 5.90
CA LYS A 66 -3.86 -15.88 7.07
C LYS A 66 -2.56 -15.51 7.77
N HIS A 67 -2.32 -14.21 7.95
CA HIS A 67 -1.24 -13.69 8.78
C HIS A 67 -1.87 -13.08 10.03
N LYS A 68 -1.42 -13.51 11.22
CA LYS A 68 -1.97 -13.06 12.49
C LYS A 68 -0.86 -12.54 13.38
N ILE A 69 -1.07 -11.35 13.92
CA ILE A 69 -0.21 -10.75 14.94
C ILE A 69 -1.06 -10.42 16.18
N PHE A 70 -0.44 -10.51 17.35
CA PHE A 70 -1.02 -10.11 18.62
C PHE A 70 -0.24 -8.91 19.15
N LEU A 71 -0.97 -7.89 19.59
CA LEU A 71 -0.41 -6.68 20.15
C LEU A 71 -0.98 -6.47 21.55
N TYR A 72 -0.09 -6.33 22.52
CA TYR A 72 -0.44 -6.13 23.92
C TYR A 72 -0.44 -4.64 24.27
N ARG A 73 -1.17 -4.29 25.34
CA ARG A 73 -1.49 -2.90 25.68
C ARG A 73 -0.26 -2.05 25.96
N GLU A 74 0.76 -2.65 26.57
CA GLU A 74 2.05 -2.03 26.87
C GLU A 74 2.83 -1.57 25.62
N ASP A 75 2.58 -2.21 24.48
CA ASP A 75 3.31 -1.95 23.23
C ASP A 75 2.52 -1.06 22.26
N PHE A 76 1.27 -0.70 22.56
CA PHE A 76 0.39 0.04 21.64
C PHE A 76 1.04 1.33 21.13
N GLN A 77 1.60 2.15 22.02
CA GLN A 77 2.19 3.43 21.60
C GLN A 77 3.42 3.24 20.73
N LYS A 78 4.31 2.30 21.08
CA LYS A 78 5.52 2.01 20.31
C LYS A 78 5.19 1.45 18.93
N PHE A 79 4.22 0.54 18.88
CA PHE A 79 3.77 -0.07 17.63
C PHE A 79 3.10 0.96 16.72
N MET A 80 2.20 1.80 17.25
CA MET A 80 1.54 2.85 16.45
C MET A 80 2.54 3.86 15.91
N ALA A 81 3.50 4.31 16.72
CA ALA A 81 4.53 5.25 16.26
C ALA A 81 5.39 4.65 15.13
N GLY A 82 5.86 3.41 15.29
CA GLY A 82 6.64 2.75 14.24
C GLY A 82 5.83 2.43 12.97
N LEU A 83 4.54 2.11 13.12
CA LEU A 83 3.64 1.91 12.00
C LEU A 83 3.40 3.22 11.23
N GLU A 84 3.13 4.32 11.94
CA GLU A 84 2.94 5.64 11.36
C GLU A 84 4.21 6.12 10.65
N GLU A 85 5.38 5.94 11.25
CA GLU A 85 6.67 6.26 10.62
C GLU A 85 6.87 5.46 9.31
N ALA A 86 6.59 4.15 9.32
CA ALA A 86 6.72 3.31 8.15
C ALA A 86 5.72 3.68 7.03
N VAL A 87 4.48 4.02 7.39
CA VAL A 87 3.46 4.48 6.43
C VAL A 87 3.87 5.82 5.83
N ASN A 88 4.28 6.78 6.66
CA ASN A 88 4.74 8.09 6.22
C ASN A 88 5.97 7.98 5.30
N PHE A 89 6.88 7.03 5.58
CA PHE A 89 8.02 6.78 4.71
C PHE A 89 7.59 6.34 3.31
N ILE A 90 6.61 5.44 3.21
CA ILE A 90 6.07 4.98 1.93
C ILE A 90 5.39 6.13 1.19
N GLU A 91 4.50 6.88 1.87
CA GLU A 91 3.77 7.99 1.27
C GLU A 91 4.69 9.12 0.79
N CYS A 92 5.71 9.47 1.59
CA CYS A 92 6.71 10.46 1.21
C CYS A 92 7.63 9.96 0.09
N SER A 93 7.98 8.66 0.06
CA SER A 93 8.76 8.07 -1.02
C SER A 93 7.99 8.14 -2.34
N ASP A 94 6.71 7.79 -2.32
CA ASP A 94 5.83 7.84 -3.50
C ASP A 94 5.63 9.29 -3.97
N ALA A 95 5.51 10.25 -3.03
CA ALA A 95 5.42 11.68 -3.35
C ALA A 95 6.74 12.23 -3.93
N ASN A 96 7.88 11.82 -3.40
CA ASN A 96 9.20 12.23 -3.91
C ASN A 96 9.48 11.62 -5.29
N GLU A 97 9.05 10.38 -5.54
CA GLU A 97 9.16 9.77 -6.87
C GLU A 97 8.25 10.48 -7.88
N TYR A 98 7.04 10.88 -7.47
CA TYR A 98 6.14 11.68 -8.30
C TYR A 98 6.71 13.06 -8.62
N ILE A 99 7.26 13.77 -7.62
CA ILE A 99 7.94 15.06 -7.81
C ILE A 99 9.18 14.91 -8.69
N ALA A 100 9.97 13.85 -8.54
CA ALA A 100 11.14 13.60 -9.36
C ALA A 100 10.76 13.41 -10.85
N ARG A 101 9.66 12.70 -11.13
CA ARG A 101 9.12 12.55 -12.49
C ARG A 101 8.64 13.89 -13.05
N LEU A 102 7.89 14.68 -12.28
CA LEU A 102 7.44 16.01 -12.70
C LEU A 102 8.61 16.97 -13.01
N ASN A 103 9.67 16.93 -12.20
CA ASN A 103 10.85 17.75 -12.45
C ASN A 103 11.61 17.30 -13.69
N THR A 104 11.69 15.98 -13.94
CA THR A 104 12.34 15.45 -15.14
C THR A 104 11.55 15.82 -16.40
N GLU A 105 10.22 15.71 -16.37
CA GLU A 105 9.34 16.12 -17.47
C GLU A 105 9.40 17.63 -17.73
N ALA A 106 9.48 18.45 -16.67
CA ALA A 106 9.62 19.91 -16.79
C ALA A 106 10.99 20.33 -17.36
N ASP A 107 12.07 19.66 -16.97
CA ASP A 107 13.41 19.90 -17.49
C ASP A 107 13.49 19.52 -18.99
N GLU A 108 12.94 18.37 -19.39
CA GLU A 108 12.87 17.93 -20.79
C GLU A 108 12.04 18.89 -21.67
N GLU A 109 10.92 19.41 -21.18
CA GLU A 109 10.08 20.38 -21.90
C GLU A 109 10.78 21.74 -22.05
N SER A 110 11.59 22.14 -21.05
CA SER A 110 12.37 23.38 -21.09
C SER A 110 13.53 23.31 -22.08
N GLU A 111 14.22 22.17 -22.17
CA GLU A 111 15.28 21.95 -23.16
C GLU A 111 14.74 21.95 -24.58
N GLN A 112 13.58 21.33 -24.82
CA GLN A 112 12.94 21.33 -26.13
C GLN A 112 12.56 22.73 -26.61
N LYS A 113 11.97 23.56 -25.73
CA LYS A 113 11.64 24.96 -26.05
C LYS A 113 12.89 25.78 -26.36
N ALA A 114 13.97 25.61 -25.59
CA ALA A 114 15.23 26.31 -25.86
C ALA A 114 15.86 25.92 -27.21
N ILE A 115 15.76 24.64 -27.60
CA ILE A 115 16.25 24.16 -28.90
C ILE A 115 15.39 24.71 -30.05
N GLU A 116 14.07 24.79 -29.87
CA GLU A 116 13.14 25.29 -30.88
C GLU A 116 13.30 26.81 -31.09
N GLU A 117 13.42 27.59 -30.02
CA GLU A 117 13.72 29.02 -30.07
C GLU A 117 15.08 29.30 -30.72
N ALA A 118 16.11 28.50 -30.42
CA ALA A 118 17.42 28.63 -31.07
C ALA A 118 17.35 28.33 -32.58
N ARG A 119 16.47 27.40 -32.98
CA ARG A 119 16.27 27.02 -34.39
C ARG A 119 15.49 28.08 -35.16
N GLU A 120 14.46 28.68 -34.57
CA GLU A 120 13.71 29.79 -35.17
C GLU A 120 14.59 31.03 -35.34
N ASN A 121 15.36 31.41 -34.31
CA ASN A 121 16.29 32.53 -34.39
C ASN A 121 17.35 32.33 -35.49
N LYS A 122 17.81 31.08 -35.69
CA LYS A 122 18.75 30.76 -36.77
C LYS A 122 18.09 30.89 -38.15
N LEU A 123 16.85 30.42 -38.31
CA LEU A 123 16.09 30.56 -39.57
C LEU A 123 15.83 32.04 -39.91
N GLU A 124 15.44 32.86 -38.93
CA GLU A 124 15.21 34.30 -39.14
C GLU A 124 16.49 35.05 -39.54
N SER A 125 17.64 34.62 -39.03
CA SER A 125 18.94 35.21 -39.39
C SER A 125 19.38 34.85 -40.81
N GLU A 126 19.01 33.66 -41.30
CA GLU A 126 19.34 33.19 -42.67
C GLU A 126 18.41 33.82 -43.73
N ILE A 127 17.15 34.17 -43.39
CA ILE A 127 16.19 34.79 -44.33
C ILE A 127 16.48 36.28 -44.59
N LYS A 128 17.26 36.95 -43.71
CA LYS A 128 17.59 38.39 -43.84
C LYS A 128 18.78 38.71 -44.76
N ILE A 129 19.41 37.72 -45.37
CA ILE A 129 20.56 37.89 -46.26
C ILE A 129 20.14 37.49 -47.68
N ASP A 130 19.50 38.40 -48.43
CA ASP A 130 19.49 38.48 -49.91
C ASP A 130 18.30 39.32 -50.45
N ILE A 131 18.22 40.61 -50.07
CA ILE A 131 17.51 41.61 -50.86
C ILE A 131 18.41 42.86 -50.92
N ASP A 132 19.35 42.86 -51.87
CA ASP A 132 20.03 44.08 -52.34
C ASP A 132 19.14 44.77 -53.38
N PHE A 133 18.90 46.06 -53.18
CA PHE A 133 18.15 46.97 -54.07
C PHE A 133 19.03 47.54 -55.18
#